data_AF-A0A968UCX0-F1
#
_entry.id   AF-A0A968UCX0-F1
#
_cell.length_a   1.000
_cell.length_b   1.000
_cell.length_c   1.000
_cell.angle_alpha   90.00
_cell.angle_beta   90.00
_cell.angle_gamma   90.00
#
_symmetry.space_group_name_H-M   'P 1'
#
loop_
_entity.id
_entity.type
_entity.pdbx_description
1 polymer ?
#
loop_
_entity_poly.entity_id
_entity_poly.type
_entity_poly.pdbx_seq_one_letter_code
_entity_poly.pdbx_strand_id
1 'polypeptide(L)'
;MVPFTAFFGQADPDSAALYGWNQISTAVMAQAEALDNPLLLTTDYRSASALAYSLDNPQVMALSGRIDQFDFWYNADAMQGRDAVLLGESWHPICPAHLAMFERTEPPVTLEIHRFGRVLQTYQLVTGYGFQAGPEAYPLQPNYPLAFTSDGEQCLPSNGL
;
A
#
# COMPACT_ATOMS: atom_id res chain seq x y z
N MET A 1 -23.50 -11.38 10.29
CA MET A 1 -24.13 -10.09 10.61
C MET A 1 -23.76 -9.13 9.49
N VAL A 2 -24.74 -8.56 8.78
CA VAL A 2 -24.48 -7.62 7.68
C VAL A 2 -24.59 -6.20 8.25
N PRO A 3 -23.62 -5.29 8.02
CA PRO A 3 -23.71 -3.93 8.56
C PRO A 3 -24.90 -3.18 7.97
N PHE A 4 -25.75 -2.58 8.83
CA PHE A 4 -26.90 -1.77 8.40
C PHE A 4 -26.48 -0.53 7.59
N THR A 5 -25.23 -0.07 7.73
CA THR A 5 -24.64 1.03 6.95
C THR A 5 -24.51 0.70 5.46
N ALA A 6 -24.57 -0.59 5.09
CA ALA A 6 -24.48 -1.00 3.69
C ALA A 6 -25.69 -0.60 2.82
N PHE A 7 -26.82 -0.25 3.44
CA PHE A 7 -28.06 0.04 2.71
C PHE A 7 -28.35 1.53 2.50
N PHE A 8 -27.72 2.45 3.25
CA PHE A 8 -28.12 3.87 3.23
C PHE A 8 -26.97 4.90 3.31
N GLY A 9 -25.71 4.49 3.13
CA GLY A 9 -24.57 5.41 3.09
C GLY A 9 -23.40 4.92 2.24
N GLN A 10 -22.42 5.82 1.99
CA GLN A 10 -21.07 5.42 1.58
C GLN A 10 -20.58 4.33 2.55
N ALA A 11 -19.93 3.30 2.02
CA ALA A 11 -19.39 2.25 2.85
C ALA A 11 -18.39 2.86 3.84
N ASP A 12 -18.52 2.51 5.12
CA ASP A 12 -17.52 2.81 6.13
C ASP A 12 -16.18 2.19 5.70
N PRO A 13 -15.12 2.98 5.48
CA PRO A 13 -13.86 2.49 4.93
C PRO A 13 -13.23 1.37 5.76
N ASP A 14 -13.35 1.42 7.09
CA ASP A 14 -12.82 0.39 7.98
C ASP A 14 -13.57 -0.94 7.82
N SER A 15 -14.90 -0.90 7.77
CA SER A 15 -15.71 -2.09 7.50
C SER A 15 -15.49 -2.63 6.08
N ALA A 16 -15.26 -1.75 5.10
CA ALA A 16 -15.00 -2.10 3.71
C ALA A 16 -13.66 -2.83 3.53
N ALA A 17 -12.62 -2.38 4.23
CA ALA A 17 -11.26 -2.94 4.18
C ALA A 17 -11.17 -4.39 4.67
N LEU A 18 -12.20 -4.95 5.30
CA LEU A 18 -12.24 -6.35 5.75
C LEU A 18 -12.52 -7.35 4.61
N TYR A 19 -12.88 -6.89 3.42
CA TYR A 19 -13.34 -7.74 2.32
C TYR A 19 -12.39 -7.74 1.13
N GLY A 20 -12.42 -8.84 0.36
CA GLY A 20 -11.73 -8.91 -0.94
C GLY A 20 -10.30 -9.43 -0.88
N TRP A 21 -9.75 -9.70 0.31
CA TRP A 21 -8.34 -10.08 0.48
C TRP A 21 -7.85 -11.26 -0.35
N ASN A 22 -8.67 -12.27 -0.62
CA ASN A 22 -8.29 -13.36 -1.53
C ASN A 22 -8.06 -12.84 -2.98
N GLN A 23 -8.95 -11.98 -3.48
CA GLN A 23 -8.80 -11.35 -4.79
C GLN A 23 -7.58 -10.41 -4.82
N ILE A 24 -7.37 -9.64 -3.75
CA ILE A 24 -6.23 -8.72 -3.62
C ILE A 24 -4.93 -9.52 -3.61
N SER A 25 -4.82 -10.57 -2.79
CA SER A 25 -3.64 -11.42 -2.69
C SER A 25 -3.30 -12.09 -4.02
N THR A 26 -4.31 -12.60 -4.74
CA THR A 26 -4.10 -13.17 -6.08
C THR A 26 -3.58 -12.13 -7.06
N ALA A 27 -4.12 -10.91 -7.05
CA ALA A 27 -3.67 -9.84 -7.95
C ALA A 27 -2.24 -9.36 -7.62
N VAL A 28 -1.90 -9.24 -6.34
CA VAL A 28 -0.53 -8.93 -5.88
C VAL A 28 0.44 -10.01 -6.36
N MET A 29 0.11 -11.29 -6.11
CA MET A 29 1.00 -12.39 -6.48
C MET A 29 1.18 -12.53 -7.99
N ALA A 30 0.14 -12.27 -8.79
CA ALA A 30 0.24 -12.28 -10.23
C ALA A 30 1.27 -11.25 -10.77
N GLN A 31 1.41 -10.09 -10.14
CA GLN A 31 2.47 -9.13 -10.47
C GLN A 31 3.82 -9.56 -9.88
N ALA A 32 3.82 -10.09 -8.66
CA ALA A 32 5.05 -10.48 -7.97
C ALA A 32 5.76 -11.67 -8.64
N GLU A 33 5.02 -12.62 -9.20
CA GLU A 33 5.56 -13.79 -9.92
C GLU A 33 6.35 -13.42 -11.19
N ALA A 34 6.14 -12.21 -11.73
CA ALA A 34 6.90 -11.70 -12.87
C ALA A 34 8.26 -11.07 -12.49
N LEU A 35 8.55 -10.98 -11.19
CA LEU A 35 9.74 -10.33 -10.63
C LEU A 35 10.59 -11.34 -9.86
N ASP A 36 11.89 -11.06 -9.74
CA ASP A 36 12.80 -11.88 -8.92
C ASP A 36 12.76 -11.42 -7.47
N ASN A 37 12.16 -12.25 -6.59
CA ASN A 37 12.04 -12.00 -5.15
C ASN A 37 11.66 -10.53 -4.82
N PRO A 38 10.49 -10.03 -5.27
CA PRO A 38 10.14 -8.63 -5.10
C PRO A 38 9.77 -8.29 -3.65
N LEU A 39 9.82 -7.00 -3.33
CA LEU A 39 9.20 -6.44 -2.14
C LEU A 39 7.67 -6.42 -2.30
N LEU A 40 6.96 -6.75 -1.23
CA LEU A 40 5.51 -6.58 -1.16
C LEU A 40 5.21 -5.40 -0.24
N LEU A 41 4.80 -4.29 -0.84
CA LEU A 41 4.66 -3.01 -0.17
C LEU A 41 3.21 -2.57 -0.15
N THR A 42 2.81 -1.86 0.90
CA THR A 42 1.51 -1.19 0.97
C THR A 42 1.69 0.26 1.44
N THR A 43 0.65 1.07 1.29
CA THR A 43 0.67 2.50 1.70
C THR A 43 0.18 2.75 3.12
N ASP A 44 -0.35 1.73 3.80
CA ASP A 44 -0.82 1.83 5.19
C ASP A 44 -0.72 0.51 5.95
N TYR A 45 -0.56 0.60 7.27
CA TYR A 45 -0.34 -0.56 8.13
C TYR A 45 -1.50 -1.58 8.14
N ARG A 46 -2.75 -1.15 7.91
CA ARG A 46 -3.90 -2.06 7.92
C ARG A 46 -3.87 -2.93 6.68
N SER A 47 -3.58 -2.33 5.52
CA SER A 47 -3.36 -3.07 4.28
C SER A 47 -2.17 -4.03 4.39
N ALA A 48 -1.04 -3.58 4.96
CA ALA A 48 0.11 -4.45 5.18
C ALA A 48 -0.25 -5.67 6.05
N SER A 49 -0.93 -5.44 7.18
CA SER A 49 -1.31 -6.50 8.12
C SER A 49 -2.23 -7.53 7.47
N ALA A 50 -3.24 -7.07 6.74
CA ALA A 50 -4.22 -7.95 6.13
C ALA A 50 -3.64 -8.70 4.91
N LEU A 51 -2.76 -8.07 4.14
CA LEU A 51 -2.05 -8.73 3.04
C LEU A 51 -1.06 -9.79 3.58
N ALA A 52 -0.27 -9.45 4.61
CA ALA A 52 0.65 -10.37 5.28
C ALA A 52 -0.08 -11.62 5.78
N TYR A 53 -1.22 -11.43 6.46
CA TYR A 53 -2.05 -12.52 6.95
C TYR A 53 -2.62 -13.37 5.81
N SER A 54 -3.11 -12.72 4.75
CA SER A 54 -3.75 -13.42 3.63
C SER A 54 -2.78 -14.25 2.79
N LEU A 55 -1.52 -13.80 2.72
CA LEU A 55 -0.44 -14.49 2.00
C LEU A 55 0.35 -15.47 2.88
N ASP A 56 0.11 -15.49 4.19
CA ASP A 56 1.01 -16.13 5.17
C ASP A 56 2.48 -15.69 4.97
N ASN A 57 2.68 -14.39 4.69
CA ASN A 57 3.97 -13.83 4.34
C ASN A 57 4.35 -12.68 5.29
N PRO A 58 5.32 -12.89 6.20
CA PRO A 58 5.73 -11.87 7.17
C PRO A 58 6.62 -10.77 6.56
N GLN A 59 6.98 -10.85 5.29
CA GLN A 59 7.86 -9.89 4.60
C GLN A 59 7.08 -8.73 3.94
N VAL A 60 5.76 -8.68 4.09
CA VAL A 60 4.96 -7.54 3.63
C VAL A 60 5.28 -6.33 4.51
N MET A 61 5.49 -5.17 3.88
CA MET A 61 5.87 -3.93 4.55
C MET A 61 4.86 -2.80 4.29
N ALA A 62 4.74 -1.88 5.24
CA ALA A 62 4.02 -0.63 5.08
C ALA A 62 5.00 0.52 4.78
N LEU A 63 4.67 1.33 3.78
CA LEU A 63 5.23 2.66 3.55
C LEU A 63 4.23 3.70 4.05
N SER A 64 3.92 3.66 5.35
CA SER A 64 2.84 4.48 5.93
C SER A 64 3.29 5.89 6.27
N GLY A 65 2.36 6.85 6.18
CA GLY A 65 2.55 8.21 6.67
C GLY A 65 2.62 8.37 8.20
N ARG A 66 2.39 7.30 8.96
CA ARG A 66 2.47 7.28 10.42
C ARG A 66 3.50 6.26 10.87
N ILE A 67 4.09 6.47 12.04
CA ILE A 67 4.90 5.45 12.70
C ILE A 67 3.97 4.27 13.08
N ASP A 68 4.31 3.08 12.63
CA ASP A 68 3.59 1.83 12.86
C ASP A 68 4.55 0.67 13.21
N GLN A 69 4.02 -0.56 13.31
CA GLN A 69 4.83 -1.72 13.71
C GLN A 69 5.80 -2.19 12.62
N PHE A 70 5.52 -1.91 11.35
CA PHE A 70 6.34 -2.33 10.22
C PHE A 70 7.64 -1.54 10.14
N ASP A 71 7.67 -0.33 10.68
CA ASP A 71 8.88 0.47 10.86
C ASP A 71 10.00 -0.27 11.61
N PHE A 72 9.65 -1.11 12.59
CA PHE A 72 10.63 -1.92 13.33
C PHE A 72 11.27 -3.01 12.48
N TRP A 73 10.61 -3.45 11.41
CA TRP A 73 11.09 -4.49 10.51
C TRP A 73 11.72 -3.92 9.24
N TYR A 74 11.70 -2.59 9.07
CA TYR A 74 12.29 -1.93 7.92
C TYR A 74 13.81 -2.11 7.93
N ASN A 75 14.34 -2.70 6.86
CA ASN A 75 15.76 -2.91 6.67
C ASN A 75 16.18 -2.34 5.31
N ALA A 76 16.76 -1.13 5.34
CA ALA A 76 17.12 -0.39 4.14
C ALA A 76 18.06 -1.20 3.23
N ASP A 77 19.12 -1.79 3.81
CA ASP A 77 20.11 -2.57 3.05
C ASP A 77 19.49 -3.80 2.37
N ALA A 78 18.53 -4.45 3.01
CA ALA A 78 17.84 -5.63 2.45
C ALA A 78 16.76 -5.28 1.40
N MET A 79 16.33 -4.02 1.34
CA MET A 79 15.30 -3.52 0.43
C MET A 79 15.89 -2.76 -0.77
N GLN A 80 17.07 -2.18 -0.60
CA GLN A 80 17.71 -1.32 -1.60
C GLN A 80 17.89 -2.03 -2.95
N GLY A 81 17.47 -1.37 -4.01
CA GLY A 81 17.60 -1.81 -5.41
C GLY A 81 16.63 -2.92 -5.83
N ARG A 82 15.77 -3.43 -4.93
CA ARG A 82 14.82 -4.50 -5.26
C ARG A 82 13.60 -3.95 -6.00
N ASP A 83 13.04 -4.78 -6.87
CA ASP A 83 11.74 -4.50 -7.46
C ASP A 83 10.62 -4.74 -6.46
N ALA A 84 9.45 -4.15 -6.68
CA ALA A 84 8.33 -4.23 -5.76
C ALA A 84 6.97 -4.27 -6.44
N VAL A 85 6.01 -4.83 -5.71
CA VAL A 85 4.58 -4.61 -5.95
C VAL A 85 4.07 -3.73 -4.82
N LEU A 86 3.56 -2.55 -5.16
CA LEU A 86 2.98 -1.58 -4.23
C LEU A 86 1.46 -1.59 -4.32
N LEU A 87 0.80 -1.82 -3.19
CA LEU A 87 -0.65 -1.78 -3.03
C LEU A 87 -1.07 -0.50 -2.29
N GLY A 88 -1.99 0.27 -2.87
CA GLY A 88 -2.69 1.34 -2.17
C GLY A 88 -4.21 1.22 -2.31
N GLU A 89 -4.93 1.89 -1.42
CA GLU A 89 -6.39 1.93 -1.45
C GLU A 89 -6.88 3.36 -1.67
N SER A 90 -8.19 3.54 -1.89
CA SER A 90 -8.75 4.87 -2.12
C SER A 90 -8.60 5.81 -0.92
N TRP A 91 -8.57 5.26 0.30
CA TRP A 91 -8.40 6.04 1.53
C TRP A 91 -6.93 6.33 1.84
N HIS A 92 -6.02 5.39 1.54
CA HIS A 92 -4.56 5.56 1.64
C HIS A 92 -3.97 5.38 0.24
N PRO A 93 -3.95 6.44 -0.59
CA PRO A 93 -3.60 6.33 -1.99
C PRO A 93 -2.10 6.19 -2.23
N ILE A 94 -1.74 5.60 -3.38
CA ILE A 94 -0.37 5.66 -3.89
C ILE A 94 -0.07 7.09 -4.33
N CYS A 95 0.58 7.86 -3.47
CA CYS A 95 1.01 9.22 -3.76
C CYS A 95 2.35 9.31 -4.52
N PRO A 96 2.64 10.48 -5.15
CA PRO A 96 3.88 10.72 -5.89
C PRO A 96 5.15 10.42 -5.08
N ALA A 97 5.13 10.64 -3.76
CA ALA A 97 6.25 10.33 -2.88
C ALA A 97 6.59 8.83 -2.87
N HIS A 98 5.59 7.94 -2.89
CA HIS A 98 5.85 6.50 -3.00
C HIS A 98 6.47 6.15 -4.35
N LEU A 99 5.96 6.73 -5.43
CA LEU A 99 6.45 6.46 -6.79
C LEU A 99 7.90 6.94 -6.96
N ALA A 100 8.25 8.06 -6.32
CA ALA A 100 9.61 8.60 -6.30
C ALA A 100 10.63 7.74 -5.53
N MET A 101 10.17 6.74 -4.77
CA MET A 101 11.04 5.73 -4.16
C MET A 101 11.49 4.65 -5.16
N PHE A 102 11.11 4.74 -6.43
CA PHE A 102 11.51 3.79 -7.46
C PHE A 102 12.26 4.51 -8.58
N GLU A 103 13.19 3.80 -9.24
CA GLU A 103 13.84 4.30 -10.44
C GLU A 103 12.83 4.47 -11.59
N ARG A 104 11.86 3.56 -11.69
CA ARG A 104 10.66 3.73 -12.52
C ARG A 104 9.50 2.92 -11.95
N THR A 105 8.30 3.25 -12.40
CA THR A 105 7.08 2.50 -12.10
C THR A 105 6.28 2.22 -13.36
N GLU A 106 5.53 1.13 -13.37
CA GLU A 106 4.48 0.90 -14.35
C GLU A 106 3.23 1.74 -14.02
N PRO A 107 2.34 1.98 -15.01
CA PRO A 107 1.04 2.59 -14.74
C PRO A 107 0.22 1.77 -13.73
N PRO A 108 -0.53 2.42 -12.81
CA PRO A 108 -1.34 1.71 -11.85
C PRO A 108 -2.42 0.84 -12.49
N VAL A 109 -2.56 -0.39 -11.98
CA VAL A 109 -3.67 -1.29 -12.29
C VAL A 109 -4.73 -1.11 -11.20
N THR A 110 -5.98 -0.89 -11.62
CA THR A 110 -7.10 -0.71 -10.70
C THR A 110 -7.77 -2.05 -10.39
N LEU A 111 -8.04 -2.31 -9.11
CA LEU A 111 -8.75 -3.48 -8.63
C LEU A 111 -9.98 -3.04 -7.82
N GLU A 112 -11.17 -3.40 -8.31
CA GLU A 112 -12.42 -3.14 -7.58
C GLU A 112 -12.88 -4.37 -6.82
N ILE A 113 -13.21 -4.18 -5.55
CA ILE A 113 -13.82 -5.21 -4.71
C ILE A 113 -15.33 -5.01 -4.69
N HIS A 114 -16.05 -5.93 -5.32
CA HIS A 114 -17.51 -5.89 -5.41
C HIS A 114 -18.16 -6.75 -4.32
N ARG A 115 -19.09 -6.19 -3.55
CA ARG A 115 -19.93 -6.90 -2.58
C ARG A 115 -21.31 -6.27 -2.53
N PHE A 116 -22.34 -7.09 -2.30
CA PHE A 116 -23.73 -6.63 -2.22
C PHE A 116 -24.19 -5.83 -3.45
N GLY A 117 -23.69 -6.17 -4.65
CA GLY A 117 -24.06 -5.53 -5.90
C GLY A 117 -23.48 -4.13 -6.14
N ARG A 118 -22.46 -3.73 -5.36
CA ARG A 118 -21.77 -2.44 -5.50
C ARG A 118 -20.26 -2.57 -5.31
N VAL A 119 -19.50 -1.60 -5.82
CA VAL A 119 -18.09 -1.41 -5.46
C VAL A 119 -18.04 -1.06 -3.98
N LEU A 120 -17.33 -1.87 -3.21
CA LEU A 120 -17.12 -1.67 -1.79
C LEU A 120 -15.83 -0.88 -1.53
N GLN A 121 -14.77 -1.22 -2.26
CA GLN A 121 -13.47 -0.56 -2.18
C GLN A 121 -12.72 -0.68 -3.50
N THR A 122 -11.88 0.32 -3.80
CA THR A 122 -10.98 0.32 -4.95
C THR A 122 -9.54 0.40 -4.47
N TYR A 123 -8.73 -0.51 -5.01
CA TYR A 123 -7.28 -0.60 -4.80
C TYR A 123 -6.54 -0.27 -6.09
N GLN A 124 -5.30 0.16 -5.93
CA GLN A 124 -4.33 0.34 -6.99
C GLN A 124 -3.11 -0.54 -6.72
N LEU A 125 -2.62 -1.18 -7.77
CA LEU A 125 -1.40 -1.95 -7.77
C LEU A 125 -0.41 -1.30 -8.74
N VAL A 126 0.82 -1.10 -8.28
CA VAL A 126 1.91 -0.55 -9.08
C VAL A 126 3.12 -1.47 -8.99
N THR A 127 3.64 -1.88 -10.14
CA THR A 127 4.98 -2.48 -10.24
C THR A 127 6.02 -1.36 -10.19
N GLY A 128 6.94 -1.41 -9.24
CA GLY A 128 8.07 -0.49 -9.11
C GLY A 128 9.39 -1.22 -9.30
N TYR A 129 10.38 -0.54 -9.90
CA TYR A 129 11.71 -1.09 -10.14
C TYR A 129 12.79 -0.30 -9.42
N GLY A 130 13.80 -0.99 -8.89
CA GLY A 130 14.95 -0.36 -8.24
C GLY A 130 14.55 0.50 -7.04
N PHE A 131 13.96 -0.11 -6.01
CA PHE A 131 13.51 0.59 -4.82
C PHE A 131 14.67 1.32 -4.11
N GLN A 132 14.47 2.61 -3.84
CA GLN A 132 15.40 3.49 -3.17
C GLN A 132 14.98 3.60 -1.71
N ALA A 133 15.58 2.78 -0.85
CA ALA A 133 15.26 2.72 0.58
C ALA A 133 15.68 3.98 1.36
N GLY A 134 16.50 4.84 0.75
CA GLY A 134 17.10 5.99 1.42
C GLY A 134 18.13 5.57 2.48
N PRO A 135 18.78 6.53 3.16
CA PRO A 135 19.68 6.21 4.27
C PRO A 135 18.93 5.53 5.42
N GLU A 136 19.63 4.73 6.23
CA GLU A 136 19.06 4.09 7.43
C GLU A 136 18.28 5.14 8.28
N ALA A 137 17.00 4.86 8.58
CA ALA A 137 15.98 5.76 9.17
C ALA A 137 15.09 6.61 8.22
N TYR A 138 15.09 6.38 6.91
CA TYR A 138 14.28 7.15 5.92
C TYR A 138 12.79 6.82 5.77
N PRO A 139 12.14 6.19 6.77
CA PRO A 139 10.75 6.59 7.06
C PRO A 139 10.49 6.98 8.53
N LEU A 140 11.52 7.01 9.39
CA LEU A 140 11.36 7.14 10.84
C LEU A 140 11.57 8.56 11.40
N GLN A 141 11.95 9.53 10.56
CA GLN A 141 12.18 10.89 11.04
C GLN A 141 10.89 11.71 11.04
N PRO A 142 10.52 12.41 12.14
CA PRO A 142 9.31 13.24 12.22
C PRO A 142 9.22 14.37 11.18
N ASN A 143 10.37 14.73 10.60
CA ASN A 143 10.57 15.74 9.57
C ASN A 143 10.78 15.14 8.17
N TYR A 144 10.71 13.82 8.04
CA TYR A 144 10.77 13.15 6.75
C TYR A 144 9.40 13.25 6.09
N PRO A 145 9.27 13.93 4.93
CA PRO A 145 8.00 14.08 4.29
C PRO A 145 7.71 12.80 3.52
N LEU A 146 7.02 11.87 4.16
CA LEU A 146 6.01 11.20 3.39
C LEU A 146 4.89 12.22 3.20
N ALA A 147 4.74 12.66 1.95
CA ALA A 147 3.97 13.81 1.54
C ALA A 147 2.46 13.57 1.76
N PHE A 148 2.02 13.50 3.01
CA PHE A 148 0.63 13.28 3.41
C PHE A 148 0.17 14.29 4.46
N THR A 149 -1.15 14.44 4.61
CA THR A 149 -1.71 14.91 5.89
C THR A 149 -1.24 13.98 7.02
N SER A 150 -1.31 14.39 8.28
CA SER A 150 -0.82 13.64 9.46
C SER A 150 -1.23 12.16 9.55
N ASP A 151 -2.16 11.74 8.69
CA ASP A 151 -2.82 10.46 8.73
C ASP A 151 -2.56 9.57 7.50
N GLY A 152 -1.89 10.06 6.45
CA GLY A 152 -1.61 9.26 5.23
C GLY A 152 -2.75 9.26 4.19
N GLU A 153 -3.84 9.97 4.46
CA GLU A 153 -5.12 9.82 3.75
C GLU A 153 -5.24 10.70 2.49
N GLN A 154 -4.30 11.62 2.28
CA GLN A 154 -4.29 12.55 1.15
C GLN A 154 -2.87 12.76 0.67
N CYS A 155 -2.66 12.73 -0.65
CA CYS A 155 -1.40 13.14 -1.25
C CYS A 155 -1.23 14.65 -1.13
N LEU A 156 -0.10 15.13 -0.62
CA LEU A 156 0.27 16.52 -0.78
C LEU A 156 0.50 16.80 -2.28
N PRO A 157 0.15 18.01 -2.76
CA PRO A 157 0.48 18.42 -4.12
C PRO A 157 1.99 18.33 -4.32
N SER A 158 2.40 17.85 -5.50
CA SER A 158 3.79 17.88 -5.94
C SER A 158 4.23 19.33 -6.09
N ASN A 159 4.65 19.98 -5.01
CA ASN A 159 5.35 21.25 -5.11
C ASN A 159 6.67 20.96 -5.83
N GLY A 160 6.83 21.53 -7.02
CA GLY A 160 8.03 21.39 -7.82
C GLY A 160 9.26 21.75 -6.99
N LEU A 161 10.15 20.77 -6.85
CA LEU A 161 11.56 21.02 -6.59
C LEU A 161 12.20 21.59 -7.87
#